data_AF-A0A944TSS7-F1
#
_entry.id   AF-A0A944TSS7-F1
#
_cell.length_a   1.000
_cell.length_b   1.000
_cell.length_c   1.000
_cell.angle_alpha   90.00
_cell.angle_beta   90.00
_cell.angle_gamma   90.00
#
_symmetry.space_group_name_H-M   'P 1'
#
loop_
_entity.id
_entity.type
_entity.pdbx_description
1 polymer ?
#
loop_
_entity_poly.entity_id
_entity_poly.type
_entity_poly.pdbx_seq_one_letter_code
_entity_poly.pdbx_strand_id
1 'polypeptide(L)'
;METSTLFSKYFSILLISIVLTGCSTAGRKERLALRSHFASGNFNQSLEVLNEAKIYKDQDSKLLALMEKGLVHHAAGNYHQSVMALGDAKELADKLYTIRLSKKAAAAIANDSYDVFYGEKYERSMIHFYLALNHLLIYQKGSYEAYTPAKKDAKLIPEKKLSKDDLRREQMAARAEVMAWDSYLTTLRNERGGRSVFKNDLLSKVFGGYVHEMIGSLNDLNIALQLYKDAKKLLFRNYNGYKTFNSNSKKFKKDFSKLPGMGKNAVARKYVNKTSYSRSLISFLNYKILSMTQNIRPKDFKNMVSIHKPSVKTLKRLKKERKKYSNVAVVFQRGLIPLKVPQKHYYGLDKAMKSKNSSTAAMAAVGHFVLTTFAANKLGLIPPPRSYSPVGAAVGVQVASVAARHASISFELPKIKNTATRAKTILQVWGKNGKLVQSQVIPIINPMGDIAEEAVAENSATRYTRLGARLAAKHIVGIFAAYLTYKGLRSKNEFLAKSAALLQYTGTSKAIEASERADTRYWSTLPWDLRVLHLSLPVGQYKLKALVKEGANTKSYDLGALAVQKNKKQVVNFRSLN
;
A
#
# COMPACT_ATOMS: atom_id res chain seq x y z
N MET A 1 50.90 -9.79 -39.76
CA MET A 1 49.56 -9.24 -40.11
C MET A 1 48.38 -9.99 -39.45
N GLU A 2 48.59 -10.97 -38.58
CA GLU A 2 47.50 -11.77 -37.97
C GLU A 2 47.10 -11.35 -36.54
N THR A 3 47.81 -10.41 -35.91
CA THR A 3 47.53 -10.00 -34.52
C THR A 3 46.53 -8.84 -34.39
N SER A 4 46.22 -8.13 -35.49
CA SER A 4 45.29 -6.99 -35.46
C SER A 4 43.82 -7.38 -35.65
N THR A 5 43.54 -8.56 -36.22
CA THR A 5 42.17 -8.98 -36.58
C THR A 5 41.41 -9.64 -35.42
N LEU A 6 42.11 -10.29 -34.48
CA LEU A 6 41.51 -10.83 -33.26
C LEU A 6 41.13 -9.74 -32.25
N PHE A 7 41.97 -8.69 -32.10
CA PHE A 7 41.68 -7.58 -31.19
C PHE A 7 40.46 -6.76 -31.65
N SER A 8 40.29 -6.62 -32.97
CA SER A 8 39.13 -5.97 -33.59
C SER A 8 37.82 -6.75 -33.35
N LYS A 9 37.81 -8.09 -33.50
CA LYS A 9 36.60 -8.90 -33.29
C LYS A 9 36.08 -8.90 -31.85
N TYR A 10 36.95 -8.90 -30.83
CA TYR A 10 36.52 -8.80 -29.43
C TYR A 10 36.12 -7.38 -29.03
N PHE A 11 36.74 -6.35 -29.63
CA PHE A 11 36.35 -4.96 -29.42
C PHE A 11 34.97 -4.67 -30.04
N SER A 12 34.63 -5.28 -31.18
CA SER A 12 33.30 -5.15 -31.80
C SER A 12 32.18 -5.85 -31.00
N ILE A 13 32.47 -6.97 -30.32
CA ILE A 13 31.51 -7.62 -29.40
C ILE A 13 31.33 -6.81 -28.10
N LEU A 14 32.38 -6.10 -27.67
CA LEU A 14 32.34 -5.18 -26.53
C LEU A 14 31.55 -3.89 -26.86
N LEU A 15 31.62 -3.40 -28.10
CA LEU A 15 30.94 -2.17 -28.56
C LEU A 15 29.45 -2.38 -28.85
N ILE A 16 29.04 -3.56 -29.34
CA ILE A 16 27.63 -3.89 -29.59
C ILE A 16 26.83 -4.13 -28.29
N SER A 17 27.52 -4.39 -27.17
CA SER A 17 26.88 -4.60 -25.86
C SER A 17 26.54 -3.30 -25.11
N ILE A 18 26.92 -2.13 -25.63
CA ILE A 18 26.81 -0.84 -24.90
C ILE A 18 25.53 -0.05 -25.25
N VAL A 19 24.71 -0.45 -26.23
CA VAL A 19 23.58 0.38 -26.72
C VAL A 19 22.19 -0.04 -26.21
N LEU A 20 22.07 -0.96 -25.24
CA LEU A 20 20.76 -1.34 -24.67
C LEU A 20 20.53 -0.94 -23.20
N THR A 21 21.33 -0.01 -22.64
CA THR A 21 21.06 0.54 -21.30
C THR A 21 20.08 1.72 -21.33
N GLY A 22 18.98 1.60 -22.06
CA GLY A 22 17.91 2.59 -22.13
C GLY A 22 16.67 2.26 -21.29
N CYS A 23 16.57 1.04 -20.75
CA CYS A 23 15.40 0.61 -19.99
C CYS A 23 15.69 0.52 -18.49
N SER A 24 14.70 0.97 -17.72
CA SER A 24 14.32 0.49 -16.39
C SER A 24 14.91 1.20 -15.16
N THR A 25 14.36 2.38 -14.85
CA THR A 25 13.68 2.48 -13.55
C THR A 25 12.36 1.73 -13.65
N ALA A 26 11.99 0.85 -12.71
CA ALA A 26 10.78 -0.01 -12.74
C ALA A 26 9.44 0.76 -12.79
N GLY A 27 9.17 1.45 -13.90
CA GLY A 27 8.04 2.37 -14.07
C GLY A 27 8.06 3.58 -13.12
N ARG A 28 9.21 3.91 -12.50
CA ARG A 28 9.24 4.91 -11.41
C ARG A 28 9.00 6.32 -11.94
N LYS A 29 9.63 6.68 -13.07
CA LYS A 29 9.46 7.99 -13.69
C LYS A 29 8.01 8.19 -14.11
N GLU A 30 7.44 7.17 -14.75
CA GLU A 30 6.06 7.08 -15.22
C GLU A 30 5.07 7.21 -14.06
N ARG A 31 5.31 6.49 -12.96
CA ARG A 31 4.47 6.57 -11.75
C ARG A 31 4.57 7.93 -11.04
N LEU A 32 5.75 8.56 -11.03
CA LEU A 32 5.90 9.91 -10.50
C LEU A 32 5.15 10.93 -11.37
N ALA A 33 5.19 10.79 -12.70
CA ALA A 33 4.40 11.59 -13.62
C ALA A 33 2.89 11.39 -13.38
N LEU A 34 2.42 10.14 -13.30
CA LEU A 34 1.03 9.81 -12.99
C LEU A 34 0.58 10.50 -11.69
N ARG A 35 1.36 10.36 -10.62
CA ARG A 35 1.05 10.99 -9.32
C ARG A 35 1.01 12.51 -9.41
N SER A 36 1.91 13.11 -10.18
CA SER A 36 1.97 14.56 -10.39
C SER A 36 0.70 15.04 -11.08
N HIS A 37 0.35 14.46 -12.23
CA HIS A 37 -0.88 14.80 -12.95
C HIS A 37 -2.12 14.59 -12.07
N PHE A 38 -2.19 13.48 -11.34
CA PHE A 38 -3.30 13.18 -10.46
C PHE A 38 -3.45 14.23 -9.34
N ALA A 39 -2.34 14.62 -8.69
CA ALA A 39 -2.34 15.65 -7.64
C ALA A 39 -2.76 17.04 -8.17
N SER A 40 -2.46 17.33 -9.43
CA SER A 40 -2.90 18.56 -10.09
C SER A 40 -4.35 18.53 -10.59
N GLY A 41 -5.06 17.40 -10.48
CA GLY A 41 -6.41 17.23 -11.04
C GLY A 41 -6.43 17.03 -12.57
N ASN A 42 -5.27 16.80 -13.18
CA ASN A 42 -5.07 16.63 -14.62
C ASN A 42 -5.34 15.17 -15.02
N PHE A 43 -6.60 14.74 -14.89
CA PHE A 43 -6.96 13.33 -15.02
C PHE A 43 -6.82 12.79 -16.46
N ASN A 44 -6.99 13.62 -17.48
CA ASN A 44 -6.78 13.21 -18.87
C ASN A 44 -5.31 12.83 -19.10
N GLN A 45 -4.38 13.67 -18.64
CA GLN A 45 -2.94 13.38 -18.68
C GLN A 45 -2.57 12.18 -17.80
N SER A 46 -3.27 11.96 -16.67
CA SER A 46 -3.11 10.72 -15.90
C SER A 46 -3.50 9.47 -16.71
N LEU A 47 -4.61 9.53 -17.47
CA LEU A 47 -5.03 8.42 -18.33
C LEU A 47 -4.07 8.22 -19.51
N GLU A 48 -3.53 9.28 -20.09
CA GLU A 48 -2.51 9.23 -21.14
C GLU A 48 -1.26 8.47 -20.66
N VAL A 49 -0.71 8.82 -19.49
CA VAL A 49 0.42 8.09 -18.89
C VAL A 49 0.12 6.59 -18.75
N LEU A 50 -1.10 6.23 -18.33
CA LEU A 50 -1.52 4.82 -18.18
C LEU A 50 -1.66 4.10 -19.54
N ASN A 51 -2.07 4.82 -20.58
CA ASN A 51 -2.28 4.26 -21.91
C ASN A 51 -0.97 4.15 -22.72
N GLU A 52 0.02 4.98 -22.44
CA GLU A 52 1.24 5.07 -23.27
C GLU A 52 2.43 4.32 -22.69
N ALA A 53 2.63 4.42 -21.37
CA ALA A 53 3.85 3.94 -20.76
C ALA A 53 3.95 2.40 -20.78
N LYS A 54 5.14 1.90 -21.18
CA LYS A 54 5.43 0.46 -21.33
C LYS A 54 5.05 -0.35 -20.10
N ILE A 55 5.30 0.17 -18.90
CA ILE A 55 4.99 -0.51 -17.63
C ILE A 55 3.50 -0.81 -17.46
N TYR A 56 2.59 0.02 -17.98
CA TYR A 56 1.14 -0.20 -17.83
C TYR A 56 0.55 -1.02 -18.98
N LYS A 57 1.29 -1.18 -20.09
CA LYS A 57 0.94 -2.09 -21.20
C LYS A 57 1.38 -3.54 -20.96
N ASP A 58 2.33 -3.72 -20.04
CA ASP A 58 2.87 -5.03 -19.68
C ASP A 58 1.80 -5.91 -19.01
N GLN A 59 1.68 -7.17 -19.45
CA GLN A 59 0.74 -8.14 -18.86
C GLN A 59 1.05 -8.37 -17.37
N ASP A 60 2.33 -8.33 -17.02
CA ASP A 60 2.81 -8.50 -15.66
C ASP A 60 2.38 -7.37 -14.74
N SER A 61 2.04 -6.20 -15.28
CA SER A 61 1.57 -5.04 -14.50
C SER A 61 0.12 -4.68 -14.80
N LYS A 62 -0.62 -5.55 -15.51
CA LYS A 62 -2.01 -5.32 -15.92
C LYS A 62 -2.94 -5.04 -14.74
N LEU A 63 -2.79 -5.77 -13.63
CA LEU A 63 -3.57 -5.49 -12.42
C LEU A 63 -3.31 -4.07 -11.90
N LEU A 64 -2.05 -3.63 -11.88
CA LEU A 64 -1.71 -2.26 -11.48
C LEU A 64 -2.35 -1.22 -12.41
N ALA A 65 -2.26 -1.43 -13.73
CA ALA A 65 -2.86 -0.53 -14.71
C ALA A 65 -4.37 -0.37 -14.50
N LEU A 66 -5.09 -1.48 -14.29
CA LEU A 66 -6.55 -1.47 -14.05
C LEU A 66 -6.91 -0.73 -12.75
N MET A 67 -6.17 -0.99 -11.67
CA MET A 67 -6.39 -0.31 -10.38
C MET A 67 -6.14 1.21 -10.49
N GLU A 68 -5.02 1.62 -11.10
CA GLU A 68 -4.71 3.04 -11.30
C GLU A 68 -5.77 3.72 -12.18
N LYS A 69 -6.13 3.09 -13.31
CA LYS A 69 -7.16 3.59 -14.23
C LYS A 69 -8.51 3.77 -13.54
N GLY A 70 -8.90 2.79 -12.74
CA GLY A 70 -10.11 2.85 -11.93
C GLY A 70 -10.13 4.07 -11.01
N LEU A 71 -9.03 4.34 -10.29
CA LEU A 71 -8.98 5.48 -9.36
C LEU A 71 -8.87 6.83 -10.08
N VAL A 72 -8.21 6.89 -11.23
CA VAL A 72 -8.20 8.11 -12.08
C VAL A 72 -9.61 8.43 -12.55
N HIS A 73 -10.36 7.45 -13.06
CA HIS A 73 -11.76 7.64 -13.45
C HIS A 73 -12.65 8.04 -12.27
N HIS A 74 -12.48 7.42 -11.09
CA HIS A 74 -13.19 7.80 -9.87
C HIS A 74 -12.94 9.28 -9.52
N ALA A 75 -11.67 9.72 -9.54
CA ALA A 75 -11.31 11.08 -9.20
C ALA A 75 -11.84 12.11 -10.22
N ALA A 76 -11.94 11.70 -11.49
CA ALA A 76 -12.53 12.52 -12.57
C ALA A 76 -14.07 12.60 -12.52
N GLY A 77 -14.74 11.87 -11.61
CA GLY A 77 -16.21 11.78 -11.59
C GLY A 77 -16.80 10.83 -12.64
N ASN A 78 -15.95 10.04 -13.29
CA ASN A 78 -16.31 9.01 -14.27
C ASN A 78 -16.51 7.68 -13.53
N TYR A 79 -17.58 7.61 -12.74
CA TYR A 79 -17.81 6.50 -11.83
C TYR A 79 -18.16 5.20 -12.54
N HIS A 80 -18.89 5.23 -13.66
CA HIS A 80 -19.19 4.03 -14.43
C HIS A 80 -17.91 3.42 -15.00
N GLN A 81 -17.01 4.24 -15.55
CA GLN A 81 -15.74 3.76 -16.11
C GLN A 81 -14.81 3.23 -15.02
N SER A 82 -14.89 3.84 -13.84
CA SER A 82 -14.19 3.35 -12.65
C SER A 82 -14.70 1.98 -12.21
N VAL A 83 -16.02 1.75 -12.21
CA VAL A 83 -16.63 0.44 -11.93
C VAL A 83 -16.13 -0.62 -12.92
N MET A 84 -16.12 -0.31 -14.22
CA MET A 84 -15.63 -1.26 -15.24
C MET A 84 -14.16 -1.63 -14.99
N ALA A 85 -13.27 -0.64 -14.86
CA ALA A 85 -11.84 -0.90 -14.65
C ALA A 85 -11.54 -1.63 -13.33
N LEU A 86 -12.23 -1.29 -12.24
CA LEU A 86 -12.05 -1.95 -10.95
C LEU A 86 -12.72 -3.33 -10.89
N GLY A 87 -13.79 -3.55 -11.66
CA GLY A 87 -14.39 -4.87 -11.85
C GLY A 87 -13.40 -5.83 -12.51
N ASP A 88 -12.78 -5.41 -13.61
CA ASP A 88 -11.71 -6.15 -14.28
C ASP A 88 -10.51 -6.39 -13.34
N ALA A 89 -10.14 -5.37 -12.54
CA ALA A 89 -9.07 -5.50 -11.55
C ALA A 89 -9.40 -6.56 -10.48
N LYS A 90 -10.65 -6.59 -9.99
CA LYS A 90 -11.11 -7.57 -9.01
C LYS A 90 -11.03 -8.98 -9.58
N GLU A 91 -11.58 -9.20 -10.76
CA GLU A 91 -11.56 -10.52 -11.42
C GLU A 91 -10.13 -11.01 -11.68
N LEU A 92 -9.26 -10.14 -12.19
CA LEU A 92 -7.85 -10.47 -12.42
C LEU A 92 -7.12 -10.78 -11.11
N ALA A 93 -7.37 -10.01 -10.03
CA ALA A 93 -6.76 -10.25 -8.74
C ALA A 93 -7.14 -11.63 -8.16
N ASP A 94 -8.37 -12.08 -8.39
CA ASP A 94 -8.86 -13.39 -7.95
C ASP A 94 -8.25 -14.53 -8.79
N LYS A 95 -8.18 -14.37 -10.12
CA LYS A 95 -7.46 -15.30 -11.01
C LYS A 95 -5.99 -15.47 -10.61
N LEU A 96 -5.30 -14.35 -10.38
CA LEU A 96 -3.89 -14.35 -9.97
C LEU A 96 -3.69 -15.00 -8.60
N TYR A 97 -4.62 -14.84 -7.68
CA TYR A 97 -4.59 -15.50 -6.39
C TYR A 97 -4.73 -17.02 -6.52
N THR A 98 -5.67 -17.51 -7.34
CA THR A 98 -5.84 -18.95 -7.64
C THR A 98 -4.58 -19.56 -8.26
N ILE A 99 -3.98 -18.90 -9.25
CA ILE A 99 -2.72 -19.34 -9.87
C ILE A 99 -1.58 -19.39 -8.86
N ARG A 100 -1.52 -18.44 -7.93
CA ARG A 100 -0.48 -18.44 -6.89
C ARG A 100 -0.65 -19.62 -5.93
N LEU A 101 -1.88 -20.01 -5.60
CA LEU A 101 -2.14 -21.18 -4.76
C LEU A 101 -1.73 -22.47 -5.46
N SER A 102 -2.09 -22.66 -6.74
CA SER A 102 -1.68 -23.84 -7.52
C SER A 102 -0.17 -23.88 -7.75
N LYS A 103 0.45 -22.74 -8.07
CA LYS A 103 1.91 -22.65 -8.20
C LYS A 103 2.61 -22.92 -6.88
N LYS A 104 2.11 -22.49 -5.71
CA LYS A 104 2.73 -22.84 -4.42
C LYS A 104 2.76 -24.34 -4.15
N ALA A 105 1.81 -25.12 -4.67
CA ALA A 105 1.83 -26.58 -4.60
C ALA A 105 2.89 -27.19 -5.55
N ALA A 106 3.16 -26.54 -6.70
CA ALA A 106 4.16 -26.98 -7.67
C ALA A 106 5.58 -26.38 -7.46
N ALA A 107 5.71 -25.24 -6.77
CA ALA A 107 6.89 -24.37 -6.72
C ALA A 107 7.77 -24.60 -5.49
N ALA A 108 7.84 -25.81 -4.97
CA ALA A 108 8.98 -26.20 -4.14
C ALA A 108 10.32 -26.10 -4.91
N ILE A 109 10.30 -25.89 -6.24
CA ILE A 109 11.47 -26.04 -7.12
C ILE A 109 11.74 -24.84 -8.06
N ALA A 110 10.84 -23.85 -8.24
CA ALA A 110 11.02 -22.82 -9.28
C ALA A 110 11.01 -21.35 -8.79
N ASN A 111 11.79 -20.53 -9.50
CA ASN A 111 12.09 -19.11 -9.26
C ASN A 111 10.88 -18.27 -8.81
N ASP A 112 10.98 -17.59 -7.65
CA ASP A 112 10.11 -16.46 -7.29
C ASP A 112 10.49 -15.26 -8.19
N SER A 113 10.29 -15.35 -9.50
CA SER A 113 10.45 -14.18 -10.36
C SER A 113 9.33 -13.20 -10.04
N TYR A 114 9.73 -11.94 -9.86
CA TYR A 114 8.86 -10.82 -9.53
C TYR A 114 8.09 -10.30 -10.75
N ASP A 115 7.80 -11.16 -11.73
CA ASP A 115 7.28 -10.74 -13.03
C ASP A 115 5.85 -10.18 -12.81
N VAL A 116 4.93 -11.01 -12.32
CA VAL A 116 3.53 -10.61 -12.11
C VAL A 116 3.30 -9.75 -10.85
N PHE A 117 2.63 -8.61 -11.04
CA PHE A 117 2.13 -7.75 -9.97
C PHE A 117 0.81 -8.29 -9.41
N TYR A 118 0.84 -8.77 -8.16
CA TYR A 118 -0.33 -9.35 -7.48
C TYR A 118 -1.18 -8.36 -6.67
N GLY A 119 -0.70 -7.13 -6.48
CA GLY A 119 -1.27 -6.17 -5.53
C GLY A 119 -1.04 -6.58 -4.07
N GLU A 120 -0.83 -5.59 -3.20
CA GLU A 120 -0.85 -5.83 -1.78
C GLU A 120 -2.27 -6.06 -1.26
N LYS A 121 -2.38 -6.72 -0.10
CA LYS A 121 -3.68 -7.24 0.39
C LYS A 121 -4.61 -6.11 0.77
N TYR A 122 -4.04 -5.00 1.24
CA TYR A 122 -4.77 -3.77 1.49
C TYR A 122 -5.15 -3.04 0.20
N GLU A 123 -4.36 -3.15 -0.88
CA GLU A 123 -4.71 -2.57 -2.20
C GLU A 123 -5.91 -3.30 -2.80
N ARG A 124 -5.91 -4.64 -2.75
CA ARG A 124 -7.09 -5.45 -3.14
C ARG A 124 -8.32 -5.14 -2.28
N SER A 125 -8.14 -4.88 -0.98
CA SER A 125 -9.20 -4.39 -0.09
C SER A 125 -9.82 -3.07 -0.61
N MET A 126 -8.99 -2.18 -1.14
CA MET A 126 -9.42 -0.88 -1.68
C MET A 126 -10.19 -1.00 -3.01
N ILE A 127 -10.01 -2.08 -3.78
CA ILE A 127 -10.83 -2.34 -4.98
C ILE A 127 -12.31 -2.40 -4.59
N HIS A 128 -12.64 -3.22 -3.57
CA HIS A 128 -14.01 -3.34 -3.08
C HIS A 128 -14.56 -2.02 -2.51
N PHE A 129 -13.74 -1.27 -1.78
CA PHE A 129 -14.14 0.04 -1.27
C PHE A 129 -14.58 0.97 -2.40
N TYR A 130 -13.74 1.11 -3.43
CA TYR A 130 -14.03 2.03 -4.53
C TYR A 130 -15.18 1.53 -5.40
N LEU A 131 -15.31 0.22 -5.65
CA LEU A 131 -16.48 -0.35 -6.32
C LEU A 131 -17.77 0.01 -5.57
N ALA A 132 -17.84 -0.29 -4.28
CA ALA A 132 -19.02 0.04 -3.46
C ALA A 132 -19.30 1.54 -3.45
N LEU A 133 -18.27 2.38 -3.28
CA LEU A 133 -18.41 3.84 -3.31
C LEU A 133 -18.88 4.36 -4.67
N ASN A 134 -18.37 3.84 -5.77
CA ASN A 134 -18.74 4.27 -7.12
C ASN A 134 -20.21 3.96 -7.41
N HIS A 135 -20.67 2.76 -7.07
CA HIS A 135 -22.09 2.40 -7.20
C HIS A 135 -23.00 3.37 -6.41
N LEU A 136 -22.59 3.80 -5.21
CA LEU A 136 -23.32 4.83 -4.46
C LEU A 136 -23.32 6.20 -5.15
N LEU A 137 -22.19 6.59 -5.74
CA LEU A 137 -22.04 7.87 -6.41
C LEU A 137 -22.81 7.92 -7.73
N ILE A 138 -22.86 6.81 -8.47
CA ILE A 138 -23.71 6.61 -9.64
C ILE A 138 -25.18 6.71 -9.22
N TYR A 139 -25.60 5.98 -8.19
CA TYR A 139 -26.96 6.05 -7.65
C TYR A 139 -27.37 7.49 -7.30
N GLN A 140 -26.46 8.24 -6.66
CA GLN A 140 -26.72 9.63 -6.29
C GLN A 140 -26.77 10.58 -7.51
N LYS A 141 -25.92 10.34 -8.52
CA LYS A 141 -25.85 11.14 -9.76
C LYS A 141 -27.07 10.89 -10.66
N GLY A 142 -27.54 9.65 -10.72
CA GLY A 142 -28.69 9.26 -11.54
C GLY A 142 -28.39 9.11 -13.04
N SER A 143 -27.12 9.09 -13.42
CA SER A 143 -26.68 8.85 -14.80
C SER A 143 -25.34 8.13 -14.86
N TYR A 144 -25.12 7.39 -15.95
CA TYR A 144 -23.78 7.02 -16.41
C TYR A 144 -23.23 8.14 -17.28
N GLU A 145 -22.03 8.59 -16.98
CA GLU A 145 -21.35 9.62 -17.77
C GLU A 145 -21.10 9.17 -19.23
N ALA A 146 -21.04 10.15 -20.13
CA ALA A 146 -20.60 9.91 -21.52
C ALA A 146 -19.11 9.50 -21.55
N TYR A 147 -18.73 8.67 -22.52
CA TYR A 147 -17.33 8.27 -22.70
C TYR A 147 -17.00 7.76 -24.09
N THR A 148 -15.73 7.89 -24.45
CA THR A 148 -15.17 7.30 -25.67
C THR A 148 -14.29 6.12 -25.27
N PRO A 149 -14.58 4.88 -25.73
CA PRO A 149 -13.71 3.74 -25.50
C PRO A 149 -12.29 3.98 -26.04
N ALA A 150 -11.27 3.45 -25.36
CA ALA A 150 -9.89 3.49 -25.83
C ALA A 150 -9.63 2.44 -26.93
N LYS A 151 -10.37 2.52 -28.03
CA LYS A 151 -10.17 1.70 -29.25
C LYS A 151 -10.02 2.64 -30.45
N LYS A 152 -9.23 2.23 -31.44
CA LYS A 152 -9.10 2.97 -32.70
C LYS A 152 -10.50 3.13 -33.31
N ASP A 153 -10.86 4.37 -33.68
CA ASP A 153 -12.15 4.74 -34.29
C ASP A 153 -13.40 4.57 -33.40
N ALA A 154 -13.23 4.50 -32.07
CA ALA A 154 -14.37 4.42 -31.15
C ALA A 154 -15.21 5.71 -31.16
N LYS A 155 -16.52 5.56 -31.32
CA LYS A 155 -17.48 6.67 -31.21
C LYS A 155 -17.77 7.00 -29.74
N LEU A 156 -18.14 8.26 -29.49
CA LEU A 156 -18.62 8.72 -28.18
C LEU A 156 -19.91 7.96 -27.82
N ILE A 157 -19.91 7.33 -26.66
CA ILE A 157 -21.12 6.79 -26.03
C ILE A 157 -21.72 7.92 -25.18
N PRO A 158 -22.96 8.34 -25.44
CA PRO A 158 -23.56 9.48 -24.76
C PRO A 158 -23.94 9.17 -23.30
N GLU A 159 -24.21 10.21 -22.53
CA GLU A 159 -24.68 10.08 -21.14
C GLU A 159 -26.01 9.31 -21.11
N LYS A 160 -26.11 8.31 -20.20
CA LYS A 160 -27.33 7.52 -20.00
C LYS A 160 -27.96 7.90 -18.66
N LYS A 161 -29.15 8.51 -18.70
CA LYS A 161 -30.00 8.67 -17.50
C LYS A 161 -30.51 7.31 -17.03
N LEU A 162 -30.49 7.09 -15.72
CA LEU A 162 -30.86 5.82 -15.12
C LEU A 162 -32.35 5.74 -14.79
N SER A 163 -32.95 4.60 -15.10
CA SER A 163 -34.31 4.25 -14.65
C SER A 163 -34.33 3.99 -13.14
N LYS A 164 -35.52 3.88 -12.54
CA LYS A 164 -35.66 3.47 -11.13
C LYS A 164 -35.04 2.08 -10.86
N ASP A 165 -35.13 1.17 -11.82
CA ASP A 165 -34.56 -0.18 -11.69
C ASP A 165 -33.04 -0.16 -11.82
N ASP A 166 -32.49 0.66 -12.72
CA ASP A 166 -31.04 0.92 -12.79
C ASP A 166 -30.53 1.46 -11.45
N LEU A 167 -31.20 2.48 -10.89
CA LEU A 167 -30.84 3.05 -9.60
C LEU A 167 -30.87 2.01 -8.47
N ARG A 168 -31.90 1.15 -8.44
CA ARG A 168 -32.00 0.07 -7.46
C ARG A 168 -30.86 -0.94 -7.64
N ARG A 169 -30.51 -1.30 -8.88
CA ARG A 169 -29.37 -2.18 -9.17
C ARG A 169 -28.07 -1.62 -8.64
N GLU A 170 -27.81 -0.33 -8.83
CA GLU A 170 -26.60 0.33 -8.29
C GLU A 170 -26.54 0.27 -6.76
N GLN A 171 -27.65 0.52 -6.06
CA GLN A 171 -27.68 0.37 -4.60
C GLN A 171 -27.39 -1.06 -4.14
N MET A 172 -27.97 -2.06 -4.82
CA MET A 172 -27.77 -3.47 -4.50
C MET A 172 -26.36 -3.93 -4.85
N ALA A 173 -25.76 -3.41 -5.92
CA ALA A 173 -24.37 -3.65 -6.30
C ALA A 173 -23.43 -3.13 -5.21
N ALA A 174 -23.65 -1.91 -4.67
CA ALA A 174 -22.86 -1.41 -3.55
C ALA A 174 -22.94 -2.32 -2.31
N ARG A 175 -24.12 -2.85 -1.99
CA ARG A 175 -24.31 -3.82 -0.90
C ARG A 175 -23.59 -5.15 -1.19
N ALA A 176 -23.70 -5.66 -2.41
CA ALA A 176 -23.04 -6.89 -2.83
C ALA A 176 -21.51 -6.78 -2.74
N GLU A 177 -20.95 -5.64 -3.14
CA GLU A 177 -19.51 -5.37 -3.02
C GLU A 177 -19.04 -5.34 -1.56
N VAL A 178 -19.84 -4.81 -0.63
CA VAL A 178 -19.54 -4.88 0.81
C VAL A 178 -19.53 -6.33 1.32
N MET A 179 -20.42 -7.18 0.82
CA MET A 179 -20.45 -8.60 1.18
C MET A 179 -19.24 -9.35 0.59
N ALA A 180 -18.91 -9.10 -0.67
CA ALA A 180 -17.71 -9.65 -1.32
C ALA A 180 -16.43 -9.21 -0.58
N TRP A 181 -16.39 -7.97 -0.12
CA TRP A 181 -15.30 -7.44 0.69
C TRP A 181 -15.13 -8.20 2.01
N ASP A 182 -16.23 -8.48 2.72
CA ASP A 182 -16.18 -9.25 3.97
C ASP A 182 -15.73 -10.70 3.73
N SER A 183 -16.15 -11.32 2.62
CA SER A 183 -15.67 -12.64 2.20
C SER A 183 -14.15 -12.64 1.99
N TYR A 184 -13.63 -11.69 1.20
CA TYR A 184 -12.20 -11.51 0.99
C TYR A 184 -11.42 -11.35 2.31
N LEU A 185 -11.91 -10.52 3.23
CA LEU A 185 -11.28 -10.29 4.53
C LEU A 185 -11.36 -11.53 5.44
N THR A 186 -12.40 -12.35 5.30
CA THR A 186 -12.52 -13.61 6.03
C THR A 186 -11.46 -14.61 5.57
N THR A 187 -11.25 -14.77 4.27
CA THR A 187 -10.15 -15.58 3.73
C THR A 187 -8.80 -15.11 4.26
N LEU A 188 -8.51 -13.81 4.22
CA LEU A 188 -7.27 -13.26 4.77
C LEU A 188 -7.11 -13.52 6.27
N ARG A 189 -8.20 -13.43 7.05
CA ARG A 189 -8.14 -13.69 8.49
C ARG A 189 -7.81 -15.14 8.79
N ASN A 190 -8.36 -16.07 8.01
CA ASN A 190 -8.09 -17.51 8.15
C ASN A 190 -6.63 -17.82 7.81
N GLU A 191 -6.13 -17.31 6.69
CA GLU A 191 -4.72 -17.50 6.27
C GLU A 191 -3.70 -16.87 7.24
N ARG A 192 -4.08 -15.80 7.92
CA ARG A 192 -3.15 -14.91 8.64
C ARG A 192 -3.47 -14.81 10.13
N GLY A 193 -4.13 -15.84 10.68
CA GLY A 193 -4.42 -15.98 12.09
C GLY A 193 -3.18 -15.75 12.97
N GLY A 194 -3.38 -15.19 14.18
CA GLY A 194 -2.28 -14.98 15.15
C GLY A 194 -1.26 -13.87 14.83
N ARG A 195 -1.20 -13.34 13.60
CA ARG A 195 -0.20 -12.32 13.19
C ARG A 195 -0.71 -10.87 13.32
N SER A 196 0.16 -9.93 13.68
CA SER A 196 -0.13 -8.47 13.64
C SER A 196 0.16 -7.92 12.25
N VAL A 197 -0.72 -8.22 11.30
CA VAL A 197 -0.57 -7.83 9.90
C VAL A 197 -1.95 -7.48 9.32
N PHE A 198 -1.98 -6.85 8.13
CA PHE A 198 -3.24 -6.53 7.47
C PHE A 198 -4.02 -7.80 7.10
N LYS A 199 -5.12 -8.05 7.81
CA LYS A 199 -6.07 -9.15 7.55
C LYS A 199 -7.52 -8.79 7.89
N ASN A 200 -7.72 -7.53 8.23
CA ASN A 200 -9.00 -6.94 8.57
C ASN A 200 -8.96 -5.47 8.13
N ASP A 201 -10.07 -4.96 7.64
CA ASP A 201 -10.20 -3.58 7.23
C ASP A 201 -11.21 -2.85 8.13
N LEU A 202 -10.80 -1.76 8.76
CA LEU A 202 -11.70 -0.96 9.60
C LEU A 202 -12.67 -0.16 8.73
N LEU A 203 -12.25 0.20 7.52
CA LEU A 203 -13.09 0.88 6.55
C LEU A 203 -14.23 -0.01 6.08
N SER A 204 -14.01 -1.32 5.88
CA SER A 204 -15.09 -2.23 5.48
C SER A 204 -16.21 -2.29 6.52
N LYS A 205 -15.87 -2.20 7.81
CA LYS A 205 -16.85 -2.16 8.90
C LYS A 205 -17.58 -0.82 8.98
N VAL A 206 -16.86 0.30 8.88
CA VAL A 206 -17.47 1.63 9.00
C VAL A 206 -18.29 2.00 7.76
N PHE A 207 -17.72 1.82 6.58
CA PHE A 207 -18.36 2.11 5.30
C PHE A 207 -19.41 1.06 4.94
N GLY A 208 -19.14 -0.23 5.18
CA GLY A 208 -20.16 -1.27 5.02
C GLY A 208 -21.38 -1.04 5.93
N GLY A 209 -21.15 -0.61 7.18
CA GLY A 209 -22.23 -0.19 8.06
C GLY A 209 -23.06 0.95 7.45
N TYR A 210 -22.42 1.90 6.78
CA TYR A 210 -23.12 2.99 6.10
C TYR A 210 -23.93 2.50 4.88
N VAL A 211 -23.37 1.60 4.08
CA VAL A 211 -24.09 1.00 2.93
C VAL A 211 -25.35 0.29 3.41
N HIS A 212 -25.26 -0.51 4.47
CA HIS A 212 -26.43 -1.14 5.08
C HIS A 212 -27.41 -0.12 5.68
N GLU A 213 -26.91 0.93 6.35
CA GLU A 213 -27.77 2.04 6.76
C GLU A 213 -28.50 2.62 5.55
N MET A 214 -27.84 2.80 4.40
CA MET A 214 -28.45 3.36 3.20
C MET A 214 -29.65 2.56 2.71
N ILE A 215 -29.54 1.23 2.70
CA ILE A 215 -30.64 0.32 2.34
C ILE A 215 -31.81 0.42 3.32
N GLY A 216 -31.50 0.47 4.62
CA GLY A 216 -32.46 0.88 5.66
C GLY A 216 -33.50 -0.16 6.07
N SER A 217 -33.47 -1.40 5.55
CA SER A 217 -34.30 -2.48 6.08
C SER A 217 -33.95 -2.76 7.55
N LEU A 218 -34.88 -3.29 8.35
CA LEU A 218 -34.59 -3.59 9.76
C LEU A 218 -33.39 -4.56 9.92
N ASN A 219 -33.26 -5.52 9.00
CA ASN A 219 -32.13 -6.45 8.95
C ASN A 219 -30.83 -5.72 8.63
N ASP A 220 -30.80 -4.87 7.61
CA ASP A 220 -29.61 -4.09 7.27
C ASP A 220 -29.23 -3.11 8.40
N LEU A 221 -30.20 -2.51 9.08
CA LEU A 221 -29.95 -1.65 10.24
C LEU A 221 -29.33 -2.42 11.42
N ASN A 222 -29.75 -3.67 11.66
CA ASN A 222 -29.11 -4.54 12.65
C ASN A 222 -27.69 -4.95 12.23
N ILE A 223 -27.48 -5.27 10.95
CA ILE A 223 -26.14 -5.57 10.39
C ILE A 223 -25.22 -4.35 10.57
N ALA A 224 -25.69 -3.15 10.22
CA ALA A 224 -24.93 -1.92 10.38
C ALA A 224 -24.54 -1.66 11.85
N LEU A 225 -25.47 -1.84 12.79
CA LEU A 225 -25.17 -1.75 14.23
C LEU A 225 -24.06 -2.74 14.64
N GLN A 226 -24.12 -3.97 14.13
CA GLN A 226 -23.12 -4.99 14.41
C GLN A 226 -21.75 -4.62 13.80
N LEU A 227 -21.71 -4.14 12.56
CA LEU A 227 -20.48 -3.69 11.91
C LEU A 227 -19.81 -2.53 12.68
N TYR A 228 -20.56 -1.59 13.25
CA TYR A 228 -19.96 -0.55 14.10
C TYR A 228 -19.40 -1.09 15.42
N LYS A 229 -20.06 -2.07 16.03
CA LYS A 229 -19.52 -2.77 17.21
C LYS A 229 -18.22 -3.50 16.87
N ASP A 230 -18.19 -4.18 15.72
CA ASP A 230 -17.02 -4.90 15.22
C ASP A 230 -15.89 -3.95 14.85
N ALA A 231 -16.19 -2.77 14.28
CA ALA A 231 -15.20 -1.73 14.04
C ALA A 231 -14.50 -1.31 15.35
N LYS A 232 -15.25 -1.09 16.44
CA LYS A 232 -14.66 -0.75 17.74
C LYS A 232 -13.81 -1.89 18.31
N LYS A 233 -14.25 -3.13 18.15
CA LYS A 233 -13.51 -4.33 18.56
C LYS A 233 -12.21 -4.46 17.77
N LEU A 234 -12.27 -4.27 16.46
CA LEU A 234 -11.15 -4.31 15.54
C LEU A 234 -10.13 -3.20 15.82
N LEU A 235 -10.62 -1.99 16.11
CA LEU A 235 -9.78 -0.86 16.51
C LEU A 235 -8.87 -1.24 17.69
N PHE A 236 -9.47 -1.89 18.71
CA PHE A 236 -8.75 -2.31 19.89
C PHE A 236 -7.82 -3.51 19.65
N ARG A 237 -8.31 -4.54 18.96
CA ARG A 237 -7.59 -5.83 18.82
C ARG A 237 -6.47 -5.79 17.79
N ASN A 238 -6.58 -5.00 16.73
CA ASN A 238 -5.64 -5.04 15.61
C ASN A 238 -5.03 -3.67 15.30
N TYR A 239 -5.84 -2.61 15.28
CA TYR A 239 -5.37 -1.30 14.79
C TYR A 239 -4.51 -0.54 15.81
N ASN A 240 -4.44 -1.00 17.06
CA ASN A 240 -3.39 -0.58 18.00
C ASN A 240 -1.96 -0.99 17.56
N GLY A 241 -1.83 -1.81 16.51
CA GLY A 241 -0.56 -2.06 15.82
C GLY A 241 -0.06 -0.89 14.95
N TYR A 242 -0.93 0.10 14.65
CA TYR A 242 -0.58 1.26 13.85
C TYR A 242 -0.26 2.48 14.71
N LYS A 243 0.82 3.19 14.36
CA LYS A 243 1.30 4.39 15.08
C LYS A 243 0.29 5.52 15.10
N THR A 244 -0.57 5.60 14.08
CA THR A 244 -1.69 6.56 14.04
C THR A 244 -2.64 6.40 15.23
N PHE A 245 -2.91 5.18 15.71
CA PHE A 245 -3.88 4.95 16.78
C PHE A 245 -3.26 4.69 18.15
N ASN A 246 -2.01 4.22 18.19
CA ASN A 246 -1.32 3.86 19.42
C ASN A 246 0.15 4.29 19.37
N SER A 247 0.57 5.15 20.30
CA SER A 247 1.99 5.53 20.38
C SER A 247 2.88 4.35 20.81
N ASN A 248 2.30 3.36 21.50
CA ASN A 248 2.98 2.11 21.89
C ASN A 248 2.84 1.00 20.83
N SER A 249 2.50 1.33 19.58
CA SER A 249 2.26 0.38 18.49
C SER A 249 3.40 -0.61 18.28
N LYS A 250 4.66 -0.20 18.35
CA LYS A 250 5.82 -1.11 18.23
C LYS A 250 5.79 -2.24 19.27
N LYS A 251 5.54 -1.90 20.54
CA LYS A 251 5.43 -2.87 21.64
C LYS A 251 4.20 -3.76 21.46
N PHE A 252 3.06 -3.16 21.09
CA PHE A 252 1.83 -3.89 20.80
C PHE A 252 2.04 -4.96 19.71
N LYS A 253 2.77 -4.63 18.64
CA LYS A 253 3.07 -5.57 17.56
C LYS A 253 4.04 -6.67 17.97
N LYS A 254 5.10 -6.30 18.71
CA LYS A 254 6.12 -7.25 19.19
C LYS A 254 5.49 -8.38 20.01
N ASP A 255 4.54 -8.05 20.88
CA ASP A 255 3.89 -9.02 21.77
C ASP A 255 2.49 -9.45 21.30
N PHE A 256 2.14 -9.23 20.01
CA PHE A 256 0.78 -9.42 19.51
C PHE A 256 0.21 -10.82 19.76
N SER A 257 1.04 -11.86 19.61
CA SER A 257 0.66 -13.26 19.84
C SER A 257 0.26 -13.55 21.29
N LYS A 258 0.76 -12.76 22.25
CA LYS A 258 0.47 -12.91 23.68
C LYS A 258 -0.84 -12.22 24.08
N LEU A 259 -1.28 -11.21 23.32
CA LEU A 259 -2.41 -10.36 23.68
C LEU A 259 -3.75 -11.11 23.83
N PRO A 260 -4.09 -12.12 23.00
CA PRO A 260 -5.36 -12.84 23.15
C PRO A 260 -5.51 -13.55 24.50
N GLY A 261 -4.41 -14.05 25.08
CA GLY A 261 -4.40 -14.68 26.40
C GLY A 261 -4.45 -13.69 27.56
N MET A 262 -4.39 -12.39 27.29
CA MET A 262 -4.43 -11.33 28.31
C MET A 262 -5.84 -10.74 28.42
N GLY A 263 -6.28 -10.47 29.65
CA GLY A 263 -7.52 -9.73 29.88
C GLY A 263 -7.50 -8.34 29.22
N LYS A 264 -8.64 -7.89 28.69
CA LYS A 264 -8.78 -6.60 27.96
C LYS A 264 -8.19 -5.40 28.71
N ASN A 265 -8.38 -5.34 30.03
CA ASN A 265 -7.86 -4.27 30.87
C ASN A 265 -6.33 -4.30 30.99
N ALA A 266 -5.74 -5.50 31.08
CA ALA A 266 -4.30 -5.69 31.11
C ALA A 266 -3.67 -5.26 29.77
N VAL A 267 -4.27 -5.66 28.64
CA VAL A 267 -3.84 -5.21 27.30
C VAL A 267 -3.90 -3.69 27.19
N ALA A 268 -5.04 -3.10 27.58
CA ALA A 268 -5.24 -1.65 27.52
C ALA A 268 -4.19 -0.88 28.35
N ARG A 269 -3.87 -1.36 29.56
CA ARG A 269 -2.90 -0.71 30.46
C ARG A 269 -1.46 -0.86 29.97
N LYS A 270 -1.06 -2.07 29.53
CA LYS A 270 0.35 -2.39 29.25
C LYS A 270 0.80 -2.06 27.81
N TYR A 271 -0.14 -2.00 26.86
CA TYR A 271 0.19 -1.92 25.42
C TYR A 271 -0.53 -0.81 24.65
N VAL A 272 -1.54 -0.15 25.23
CA VAL A 272 -2.35 0.84 24.51
C VAL A 272 -2.20 2.22 25.11
N ASN A 273 -1.45 3.08 24.43
CA ASN A 273 -1.42 4.52 24.69
C ASN A 273 -2.12 5.26 23.54
N LYS A 274 -3.39 5.63 23.76
CA LYS A 274 -4.30 6.12 22.72
C LYS A 274 -3.89 7.52 22.24
N THR A 275 -3.67 7.65 20.94
CA THR A 275 -3.48 8.94 20.27
C THR A 275 -4.79 9.75 20.21
N SER A 276 -4.70 11.02 19.79
CA SER A 276 -5.87 11.87 19.52
C SER A 276 -6.79 11.26 18.43
N TYR A 277 -6.21 10.63 17.40
CA TYR A 277 -6.97 9.96 16.33
C TYR A 277 -7.79 8.78 16.86
N SER A 278 -7.18 7.95 17.73
CA SER A 278 -7.88 6.83 18.38
C SER A 278 -9.05 7.32 19.24
N ARG A 279 -8.86 8.39 20.03
CA ARG A 279 -9.94 8.98 20.83
C ARG A 279 -11.07 9.53 19.95
N SER A 280 -10.74 10.22 18.86
CA SER A 280 -11.72 10.74 17.90
C SER A 280 -12.55 9.63 17.27
N LEU A 281 -11.90 8.54 16.85
CA LEU A 281 -12.58 7.40 16.23
C LEU A 281 -13.45 6.64 17.25
N ILE A 282 -12.97 6.43 18.48
CA ILE A 282 -13.77 5.82 19.55
C ILE A 282 -15.01 6.68 19.85
N SER A 283 -14.86 8.01 19.88
CA SER A 283 -15.99 8.92 20.10
C SER A 283 -17.04 8.79 18.99
N PHE A 284 -16.60 8.77 17.73
CA PHE A 284 -17.46 8.54 16.57
C PHE A 284 -18.19 7.19 16.64
N LEU A 285 -17.46 6.09 16.87
CA LEU A 285 -18.04 4.74 16.95
C LEU A 285 -19.00 4.61 18.13
N ASN A 286 -18.67 5.17 19.29
CA ASN A 286 -19.58 5.20 20.44
C ASN A 286 -20.88 5.92 20.11
N TYR A 287 -20.82 7.09 19.46
CA TYR A 287 -22.01 7.81 19.02
C TYR A 287 -22.84 6.98 18.03
N LYS A 288 -22.21 6.35 17.01
CA LYS A 288 -22.92 5.52 16.03
C LYS A 288 -23.61 4.33 16.68
N ILE A 289 -22.90 3.57 17.52
CA ILE A 289 -23.47 2.41 18.22
C ILE A 289 -24.65 2.84 19.09
N LEU A 290 -24.48 3.90 19.90
CA LEU A 290 -25.52 4.33 20.84
C LEU A 290 -26.74 4.94 20.15
N SER A 291 -26.55 5.76 19.12
CA SER A 291 -27.66 6.36 18.35
C SER A 291 -28.48 5.27 17.65
N MET A 292 -27.82 4.28 17.07
CA MET A 292 -28.50 3.15 16.43
C MET A 292 -29.19 2.24 17.44
N THR A 293 -28.54 1.89 18.55
CA THR A 293 -29.20 1.15 19.65
C THR A 293 -30.44 1.90 20.14
N GLN A 294 -30.36 3.21 20.35
CA GLN A 294 -31.49 4.00 20.82
C GLN A 294 -32.71 3.91 19.90
N ASN A 295 -32.48 3.84 18.58
CA ASN A 295 -33.54 3.83 17.59
C ASN A 295 -34.03 2.42 17.23
N ILE A 296 -33.15 1.41 17.20
CA ILE A 296 -33.45 0.05 16.71
C ILE A 296 -33.67 -0.93 17.87
N ARG A 297 -32.99 -0.73 19.00
CA ARG A 297 -33.00 -1.62 20.17
C ARG A 297 -33.11 -0.81 21.48
N PRO A 298 -34.19 -0.04 21.69
CA PRO A 298 -34.30 0.90 22.80
C PRO A 298 -34.15 0.23 24.18
N LYS A 299 -34.57 -1.04 24.32
CA LYS A 299 -34.42 -1.84 25.55
C LYS A 299 -32.95 -2.02 25.95
N ASP A 300 -32.05 -2.15 24.98
CA ASP A 300 -30.61 -2.35 25.22
C ASP A 300 -29.87 -1.04 25.53
N PHE A 301 -30.50 0.12 25.33
CA PHE A 301 -29.82 1.42 25.31
C PHE A 301 -29.11 1.74 26.63
N LYS A 302 -29.77 1.54 27.78
CA LYS A 302 -29.19 1.82 29.11
C LYS A 302 -27.94 0.95 29.36
N ASN A 303 -28.02 -0.33 29.01
CA ASN A 303 -26.89 -1.25 29.11
C ASN A 303 -25.73 -0.82 28.19
N MET A 304 -26.03 -0.47 26.94
CA MET A 304 -25.02 -0.02 25.99
C MET A 304 -24.32 1.27 26.43
N VAL A 305 -25.02 2.21 27.07
CA VAL A 305 -24.42 3.41 27.66
C VAL A 305 -23.41 3.03 28.76
N SER A 306 -23.75 2.09 29.64
CA SER A 306 -22.84 1.59 30.69
C SER A 306 -21.58 0.93 30.12
N ILE A 307 -21.73 0.11 29.06
CA ILE A 307 -20.62 -0.58 28.40
C ILE A 307 -19.68 0.41 27.68
N HIS A 308 -20.24 1.41 26.99
CA HIS A 308 -19.46 2.29 26.13
C HIS A 308 -18.89 3.53 26.82
N LYS A 309 -19.46 3.90 27.98
CA LYS A 309 -19.07 5.07 28.79
C LYS A 309 -18.81 6.31 27.90
N PRO A 310 -19.81 6.76 27.12
CA PRO A 310 -19.65 7.87 26.19
C PRO A 310 -19.35 9.18 26.93
N SER A 311 -18.76 10.15 26.23
CA SER A 311 -18.54 11.49 26.80
C SER A 311 -19.87 12.23 27.06
N VAL A 312 -19.87 13.19 27.98
CA VAL A 312 -21.02 14.09 28.22
C VAL A 312 -21.47 14.77 26.93
N LYS A 313 -20.53 15.21 26.09
CA LYS A 313 -20.82 15.80 24.77
C LYS A 313 -21.58 14.82 23.87
N THR A 314 -21.21 13.55 23.88
CA THR A 314 -21.89 12.49 23.13
C THR A 314 -23.31 12.27 23.65
N LEU A 315 -23.51 12.23 24.97
CA LEU A 315 -24.85 12.07 25.56
C LEU A 315 -25.79 13.25 25.23
N LYS A 316 -25.29 14.48 25.33
CA LYS A 316 -26.05 15.69 24.93
C LYS A 316 -26.47 15.61 23.45
N ARG A 317 -25.56 15.18 22.57
CA ARG A 317 -25.85 14.99 21.15
C ARG A 317 -26.91 13.90 20.91
N LEU A 318 -26.82 12.75 21.58
CA LEU A 318 -27.81 11.67 21.47
C LEU A 318 -29.22 12.13 21.88
N LYS A 319 -29.33 12.92 22.97
CA LYS A 319 -30.62 13.50 23.39
C LYS A 319 -31.20 14.44 22.32
N LYS A 320 -30.37 15.30 21.72
CA LYS A 320 -30.76 16.26 20.67
C LYS A 320 -31.16 15.57 19.35
N GLU A 321 -30.52 14.45 19.02
CA GLU A 321 -30.69 13.74 17.75
C GLU A 321 -31.53 12.45 17.89
N ARG A 322 -32.29 12.32 18.98
CA ARG A 322 -33.16 11.16 19.24
C ARG A 322 -34.11 10.92 18.06
N LYS A 323 -34.26 9.64 17.64
CA LYS A 323 -35.05 9.22 16.46
C LYS A 323 -34.58 9.79 15.11
N LYS A 324 -33.43 10.46 15.04
CA LYS A 324 -32.84 10.90 13.78
C LYS A 324 -31.78 9.91 13.32
N TYR A 325 -31.85 9.52 12.05
CA TYR A 325 -30.81 8.71 11.42
C TYR A 325 -29.80 9.62 10.72
N SER A 326 -28.59 9.09 10.51
CA SER A 326 -27.62 9.76 9.64
C SER A 326 -28.15 9.76 8.21
N ASN A 327 -28.19 10.92 7.58
CA ASN A 327 -28.63 11.11 6.20
C ASN A 327 -27.51 11.60 5.27
N VAL A 328 -26.36 11.97 5.81
CA VAL A 328 -25.19 12.38 5.02
C VAL A 328 -23.95 11.68 5.54
N ALA A 329 -23.22 11.01 4.66
CA ALA A 329 -21.86 10.54 4.93
C ALA A 329 -20.86 11.41 4.17
N VAL A 330 -19.84 11.87 4.87
CA VAL A 330 -18.69 12.53 4.27
C VAL A 330 -17.54 11.53 4.21
N VAL A 331 -17.12 11.20 2.99
CA VAL A 331 -15.92 10.41 2.70
C VAL A 331 -14.83 11.39 2.28
N PHE A 332 -13.89 11.67 3.18
CA PHE A 332 -12.78 12.58 2.93
C PHE A 332 -11.49 11.80 2.79
N GLN A 333 -10.87 11.92 1.61
CA GLN A 333 -9.65 11.21 1.23
C GLN A 333 -8.51 12.23 1.18
N ARG A 334 -7.40 11.97 1.89
CA ARG A 334 -6.29 12.94 1.98
C ARG A 334 -5.08 12.55 1.15
N GLY A 335 -4.60 13.47 0.32
CA GLY A 335 -3.29 13.43 -0.33
C GLY A 335 -3.09 12.19 -1.18
N LEU A 336 -1.85 11.73 -1.31
CA LEU A 336 -1.48 10.47 -1.96
C LEU A 336 -0.75 9.57 -0.96
N ILE A 337 -0.90 8.26 -1.13
CA ILE A 337 -0.20 7.26 -0.34
C ILE A 337 1.32 7.49 -0.44
N PRO A 338 2.10 7.27 0.63
CA PRO A 338 3.53 7.53 0.60
C PRO A 338 4.28 6.72 -0.46
N LEU A 339 5.41 7.24 -0.93
CA LEU A 339 6.19 6.59 -1.99
C LEU A 339 6.75 5.24 -1.52
N LYS A 340 6.56 4.21 -2.34
CA LYS A 340 7.34 2.96 -2.27
C LYS A 340 8.61 3.14 -3.11
N VAL A 341 9.75 3.12 -2.45
CA VAL A 341 11.07 3.39 -3.06
C VAL A 341 12.02 2.23 -2.79
N PRO A 342 13.07 2.06 -3.60
CA PRO A 342 14.12 1.12 -3.24
C PRO A 342 14.93 1.67 -2.06
N GLN A 343 15.34 0.77 -1.17
CA GLN A 343 16.35 1.00 -0.15
C GLN A 343 17.49 0.00 -0.35
N LYS A 344 18.72 0.51 -0.40
CA LYS A 344 19.92 -0.31 -0.49
C LYS A 344 20.19 -1.04 0.83
N HIS A 345 20.44 -2.35 0.74
CA HIS A 345 20.83 -3.25 1.81
C HIS A 345 22.12 -3.98 1.42
N TYR A 346 22.84 -4.51 2.39
CA TYR A 346 24.10 -5.22 2.20
C TYR A 346 23.99 -6.63 2.76
N TYR A 347 24.42 -7.64 2.00
CA TYR A 347 24.45 -9.04 2.42
C TYR A 347 25.87 -9.56 2.44
N GLY A 348 26.29 -10.16 3.56
CA GLY A 348 27.62 -10.75 3.71
C GLY A 348 27.81 -11.99 2.83
N LEU A 349 28.94 -12.05 2.13
CA LEU A 349 29.29 -13.18 1.26
C LEU A 349 29.71 -14.43 2.05
N ASP A 350 30.14 -14.25 3.29
CA ASP A 350 30.56 -15.27 4.24
C ASP A 350 29.49 -16.35 4.48
N LYS A 351 28.23 -15.92 4.66
CA LYS A 351 27.11 -16.83 4.91
C LYS A 351 26.71 -17.63 3.68
N ALA A 352 26.79 -17.01 2.50
CA ALA A 352 26.40 -17.66 1.24
C ALA A 352 27.44 -18.70 0.80
N MET A 353 28.74 -18.39 0.89
CA MET A 353 29.83 -19.29 0.49
C MET A 353 30.00 -20.51 1.42
N LYS A 354 29.46 -20.47 2.65
CA LYS A 354 29.42 -21.62 3.57
C LYS A 354 28.25 -22.57 3.31
N SER A 355 27.31 -22.23 2.43
CA SER A 355 26.16 -23.08 2.15
C SER A 355 26.53 -24.22 1.20
N LYS A 356 26.24 -25.47 1.59
CA LYS A 356 26.55 -26.71 0.83
C LYS A 356 26.05 -26.71 -0.62
N ASN A 357 25.04 -25.89 -0.95
CA ASN A 357 24.38 -25.88 -2.26
C ASN A 357 24.97 -24.85 -3.26
N SER A 358 26.07 -24.17 -2.92
CA SER A 358 26.55 -23.00 -3.70
C SER A 358 27.93 -23.17 -4.35
N SER A 359 28.66 -24.25 -4.07
CA SER A 359 30.03 -24.45 -4.56
C SER A 359 30.13 -25.58 -5.59
N THR A 360 30.46 -25.24 -6.84
CA THR A 360 31.08 -26.18 -7.78
C THR A 360 32.45 -26.63 -7.23
N ALA A 361 32.90 -27.85 -7.51
CA ALA A 361 34.20 -28.37 -7.03
C ALA A 361 35.38 -27.39 -7.27
N ALA A 362 35.40 -26.68 -8.40
CA ALA A 362 36.39 -25.67 -8.73
C ALA A 362 36.42 -24.45 -7.78
N MET A 363 35.28 -24.05 -7.22
CA MET A 363 35.19 -22.95 -6.26
C MET A 363 35.64 -23.39 -4.85
N ALA A 364 35.39 -24.65 -4.50
CA ALA A 364 35.84 -25.23 -3.23
C ALA A 364 37.38 -25.28 -3.17
N ALA A 365 38.05 -25.59 -4.28
CA ALA A 365 39.51 -25.66 -4.38
C ALA A 365 40.23 -24.31 -4.16
N VAL A 366 39.59 -23.17 -4.49
CA VAL A 366 40.19 -21.84 -4.26
C VAL A 366 40.11 -21.42 -2.77
N GLY A 367 39.16 -21.97 -2.03
CA GLY A 367 38.96 -21.65 -0.62
C GLY A 367 38.18 -20.36 -0.39
N HIS A 368 37.24 -20.43 0.56
CA HIS A 368 36.32 -19.33 0.90
C HIS A 368 37.05 -18.02 1.25
N PHE A 369 38.09 -18.11 2.08
CA PHE A 369 38.84 -16.95 2.56
C PHE A 369 39.58 -16.21 1.43
N VAL A 370 40.06 -16.93 0.42
CA VAL A 370 40.76 -16.35 -0.72
C VAL A 370 39.79 -15.54 -1.58
N LEU A 371 38.61 -16.08 -1.88
CA LEU A 371 37.61 -15.38 -2.68
C LEU A 371 37.04 -14.15 -1.96
N THR A 372 36.79 -14.20 -0.65
CA THR A 372 36.30 -13.03 0.11
C THR A 372 37.36 -11.95 0.26
N THR A 373 38.62 -12.33 0.44
CA THR A 373 39.75 -11.39 0.47
C THR A 373 39.95 -10.73 -0.89
N PHE A 374 39.88 -11.51 -1.98
CA PHE A 374 39.93 -10.98 -3.34
C PHE A 374 38.77 -10.00 -3.62
N ALA A 375 37.54 -10.39 -3.25
CA ALA A 375 36.35 -9.56 -3.35
C ALA A 375 36.50 -8.22 -2.61
N ALA A 376 36.98 -8.24 -1.37
CA ALA A 376 37.16 -7.04 -0.58
C ALA A 376 38.29 -6.15 -1.13
N ASN A 377 39.48 -6.72 -1.34
CA ASN A 377 40.70 -5.94 -1.55
C ASN A 377 40.98 -5.62 -3.02
N LYS A 378 40.51 -6.46 -3.95
CA LYS A 378 40.76 -6.28 -5.39
C LYS A 378 39.52 -5.77 -6.13
N LEU A 379 38.32 -6.18 -5.72
CA LEU A 379 37.05 -5.74 -6.33
C LEU A 379 36.34 -4.62 -5.55
N GLY A 380 36.77 -4.30 -4.32
CA GLY A 380 36.21 -3.20 -3.52
C GLY A 380 34.83 -3.50 -2.92
N LEU A 381 34.46 -4.77 -2.72
CA LEU A 381 33.15 -5.18 -2.20
C LEU A 381 33.04 -5.03 -0.68
N ILE A 382 33.12 -3.80 -0.18
CA ILE A 382 33.06 -3.47 1.25
C ILE A 382 31.86 -2.53 1.49
N PRO A 383 31.04 -2.72 2.55
CA PRO A 383 29.91 -1.85 2.83
C PRO A 383 30.41 -0.46 3.33
N PRO A 384 29.57 0.60 3.27
CA PRO A 384 29.99 1.95 3.62
C PRO A 384 30.46 2.07 5.08
N PRO A 385 31.43 2.95 5.42
CA PRO A 385 32.04 3.04 6.75
C PRO A 385 31.08 3.29 7.92
N ARG A 386 29.87 3.81 7.67
CA ARG A 386 28.84 4.00 8.73
C ARG A 386 28.05 2.72 9.05
N SER A 387 28.24 1.66 8.28
CA SER A 387 27.55 0.37 8.47
C SER A 387 28.41 -0.69 9.17
N TYR A 388 29.67 -0.36 9.48
CA TYR A 388 30.58 -1.15 10.29
C TYR A 388 31.66 -0.23 10.87
N SER A 389 32.02 -0.39 12.15
CA SER A 389 33.04 0.43 12.81
C SER A 389 34.35 -0.35 12.93
N PRO A 390 35.40 -0.03 12.15
CA PRO A 390 36.72 -0.62 12.30
C PRO A 390 37.48 0.09 13.43
N VAL A 391 36.96 0.09 14.65
CA VAL A 391 37.74 0.61 15.79
C VAL A 391 38.77 -0.45 16.15
N GLY A 392 40.04 -0.21 15.81
CA GLY A 392 41.18 -0.92 16.39
C GLY A 392 42.02 -1.83 15.48
N ALA A 393 41.79 -1.91 14.16
CA ALA A 393 42.61 -2.74 13.28
C ALA A 393 43.60 -1.89 12.46
N ALA A 394 44.80 -1.65 12.99
CA ALA A 394 45.86 -0.91 12.31
C ALA A 394 47.06 -1.79 11.87
N VAL A 395 46.82 -3.08 11.55
CA VAL A 395 47.87 -3.97 11.03
C VAL A 395 47.31 -4.86 9.91
N GLY A 396 48.00 -4.92 8.77
CA GLY A 396 47.49 -5.36 7.46
C GLY A 396 46.73 -6.69 7.41
N VAL A 397 47.15 -7.72 8.15
CA VAL A 397 46.47 -9.04 8.17
C VAL A 397 45.13 -8.98 8.91
N GLN A 398 45.04 -8.21 10.00
CA GLN A 398 43.78 -8.01 10.72
C GLN A 398 42.79 -7.21 9.87
N VAL A 399 43.25 -6.15 9.20
CA VAL A 399 42.43 -5.35 8.27
C VAL A 399 41.94 -6.21 7.10
N ALA A 400 42.79 -7.03 6.50
CA ALA A 400 42.39 -7.95 5.44
C ALA A 400 41.37 -8.99 5.91
N SER A 401 41.56 -9.57 7.10
CA SER A 401 40.60 -10.53 7.68
C SER A 401 39.26 -9.90 8.03
N VAL A 402 39.27 -8.65 8.50
CA VAL A 402 38.07 -7.86 8.79
C VAL A 402 37.36 -7.49 7.48
N ALA A 403 38.09 -6.98 6.49
CA ALA A 403 37.54 -6.65 5.18
C ALA A 403 36.97 -7.90 4.47
N ALA A 404 37.63 -9.06 4.57
CA ALA A 404 37.13 -10.33 4.05
C ALA A 404 35.87 -10.82 4.80
N ARG A 405 35.80 -10.65 6.13
CA ARG A 405 34.58 -10.94 6.93
C ARG A 405 33.42 -10.00 6.62
N HIS A 406 33.72 -8.80 6.14
CA HIS A 406 32.73 -7.79 5.77
C HIS A 406 32.51 -7.67 4.25
N ALA A 407 33.09 -8.56 3.45
CA ALA A 407 32.87 -8.59 2.02
C ALA A 407 31.37 -8.79 1.76
N SER A 408 30.75 -7.83 1.07
CA SER A 408 29.30 -7.80 0.93
C SER A 408 28.87 -7.37 -0.45
N ILE A 409 27.72 -7.88 -0.86
CA ILE A 409 27.01 -7.39 -2.03
C ILE A 409 25.90 -6.46 -1.59
N SER A 410 25.60 -5.48 -2.43
CA SER A 410 24.46 -4.60 -2.20
C SER A 410 23.29 -4.98 -3.07
N PHE A 411 22.08 -4.87 -2.55
CA PHE A 411 20.84 -5.09 -3.28
C PHE A 411 19.73 -4.22 -2.73
N GLU A 412 18.66 -4.05 -3.50
CA GLU A 412 17.54 -3.19 -3.12
C GLU A 412 16.38 -3.99 -2.55
N LEU A 413 15.76 -3.47 -1.48
CA LEU A 413 14.46 -3.90 -1.01
C LEU A 413 13.48 -2.74 -1.03
N PRO A 414 12.18 -2.98 -1.30
CA PRO A 414 11.20 -1.92 -1.25
C PRO A 414 11.01 -1.39 0.17
N LYS A 415 10.80 -0.08 0.28
CA LYS A 415 10.45 0.63 1.51
C LYS A 415 9.39 1.69 1.25
N ILE A 416 8.46 1.85 2.19
CA ILE A 416 7.54 2.99 2.20
C ILE A 416 8.19 4.17 2.91
N LYS A 417 8.29 5.33 2.24
CA LYS A 417 8.71 6.61 2.84
C LYS A 417 7.53 7.27 3.58
N ASN A 418 7.03 6.61 4.62
CA ASN A 418 5.87 7.08 5.39
C ASN A 418 6.28 8.10 6.46
N THR A 419 5.57 9.23 6.54
CA THR A 419 5.67 10.15 7.68
C THR A 419 4.41 10.04 8.56
N ALA A 420 4.55 10.29 9.87
CA ALA A 420 3.39 10.22 10.76
C ALA A 420 2.42 11.38 10.46
N THR A 421 1.14 11.07 10.29
CA THR A 421 0.13 12.12 10.08
C THR A 421 -0.05 12.98 11.33
N ARG A 422 0.07 14.31 11.16
CA ARG A 422 -0.19 15.30 12.21
C ARG A 422 -1.46 16.12 11.93
N ALA A 423 -2.13 15.83 10.81
CA ALA A 423 -3.25 16.59 10.31
C ALA A 423 -4.58 16.23 11.01
N LYS A 424 -5.19 17.22 11.66
CA LYS A 424 -6.57 17.18 12.17
C LYS A 424 -7.52 17.79 11.15
N THR A 425 -8.42 16.99 10.59
CA THR A 425 -9.45 17.45 9.66
C THR A 425 -10.75 17.74 10.38
N ILE A 426 -11.26 18.95 10.24
CA ILE A 426 -12.51 19.43 10.84
C ILE A 426 -13.48 19.77 9.73
N LEU A 427 -14.65 19.13 9.73
CA LEU A 427 -15.75 19.51 8.87
C LEU A 427 -16.50 20.69 9.49
N GLN A 428 -16.80 21.70 8.67
CA GLN A 428 -17.73 22.78 8.96
C GLN A 428 -18.93 22.69 8.01
N VAL A 429 -20.12 22.75 8.59
CA VAL A 429 -21.41 22.78 7.86
C VAL A 429 -22.00 24.18 8.04
N TRP A 430 -22.16 24.89 6.94
CA TRP A 430 -22.69 26.25 6.90
C TRP A 430 -24.10 26.23 6.33
N GLY A 431 -25.06 26.89 6.98
CA GLY A 431 -26.41 27.05 6.45
C GLY A 431 -26.47 28.09 5.34
N LYS A 432 -27.59 28.15 4.62
CA LYS A 432 -27.84 29.15 3.55
C LYS A 432 -27.60 30.60 4.00
N ASN A 433 -27.87 30.91 5.26
CA ASN A 433 -27.68 32.24 5.87
C ASN A 433 -26.23 32.53 6.30
N GLY A 434 -25.26 31.68 5.95
CA GLY A 434 -23.86 31.85 6.37
C GLY A 434 -23.60 31.52 7.83
N LYS A 435 -24.58 31.01 8.59
CA LYS A 435 -24.39 30.59 9.99
C LYS A 435 -23.74 29.20 10.04
N LEU A 436 -22.73 29.04 10.90
CA LEU A 436 -22.13 27.73 11.18
C LEU A 436 -23.15 26.86 11.93
N VAL A 437 -23.62 25.80 11.28
CA VAL A 437 -24.61 24.86 11.81
C VAL A 437 -23.95 23.77 12.65
N GLN A 438 -22.82 23.24 12.17
CA GLN A 438 -22.11 22.14 12.83
C GLN A 438 -20.61 22.20 12.53
N SER A 439 -19.79 21.87 13.53
CA SER A 439 -18.34 21.73 13.38
C SER A 439 -17.85 20.50 14.14
N GLN A 440 -17.21 19.56 13.44
CA GLN A 440 -16.74 18.32 14.06
C GLN A 440 -15.54 17.70 13.33
N VAL A 441 -14.73 16.95 14.08
CA VAL A 441 -13.57 16.25 13.54
C VAL A 441 -14.04 15.10 12.64
N ILE A 442 -13.45 14.98 11.45
CA ILE A 442 -13.60 13.80 10.59
C ILE A 442 -12.57 12.77 11.04
N PRO A 443 -12.99 11.65 11.67
CA PRO A 443 -12.05 10.65 12.20
C PRO A 443 -11.35 9.92 11.07
N ILE A 444 -10.06 9.62 11.26
CA ILE A 444 -9.33 8.69 10.40
C ILE A 444 -9.89 7.30 10.64
N ILE A 445 -10.35 6.64 9.58
CA ILE A 445 -10.74 5.23 9.61
C ILE A 445 -9.57 4.37 9.19
N ASN A 446 -8.95 4.69 8.04
CA ASN A 446 -7.87 3.92 7.45
C ASN A 446 -6.61 4.77 7.26
N PRO A 447 -5.55 4.56 8.07
CA PRO A 447 -4.25 5.21 7.88
C PRO A 447 -3.43 4.45 6.84
N MET A 448 -3.72 4.65 5.55
CA MET A 448 -3.12 3.86 4.46
C MET A 448 -1.59 3.92 4.45
N GLY A 449 -0.99 5.04 4.82
CA GLY A 449 0.47 5.13 4.98
C GLY A 449 1.05 4.15 6.00
N ASP A 450 0.41 3.99 7.16
CA ASP A 450 0.83 3.03 8.20
C ASP A 450 0.60 1.58 7.75
N ILE A 451 -0.53 1.33 7.08
CA ILE A 451 -0.90 0.01 6.56
C ILE A 451 0.08 -0.44 5.48
N ALA A 452 0.44 0.45 4.54
CA ALA A 452 1.41 0.16 3.50
C ALA A 452 2.81 -0.08 4.05
N GLU A 453 3.26 0.76 5.00
CA GLU A 453 4.55 0.59 5.67
C GLU A 453 4.64 -0.78 6.36
N GLU A 454 3.57 -1.20 7.03
CA GLU A 454 3.49 -2.53 7.65
C GLU A 454 3.46 -3.67 6.64
N ALA A 455 2.70 -3.55 5.55
CA ALA A 455 2.64 -4.57 4.50
C ALA A 455 4.02 -4.82 3.85
N VAL A 456 4.81 -3.75 3.66
CA VAL A 456 6.19 -3.88 3.17
C VAL A 456 7.13 -4.43 4.25
N ALA A 457 6.94 -4.06 5.52
CA ALA A 457 7.77 -4.57 6.61
C ALA A 457 7.55 -6.06 6.93
N GLU A 458 6.32 -6.57 6.79
CA GLU A 458 5.94 -7.93 7.19
C GLU A 458 6.87 -9.02 6.66
N ASN A 459 7.21 -8.96 5.38
CA ASN A 459 8.05 -9.96 4.72
C ASN A 459 9.48 -9.46 4.50
N SER A 460 9.90 -8.36 5.13
CA SER A 460 11.23 -7.77 4.84
C SER A 460 12.37 -8.68 5.29
N ALA A 461 12.25 -9.34 6.45
CA ALA A 461 13.29 -10.23 6.98
C ALA A 461 13.49 -11.47 6.11
N THR A 462 12.40 -12.19 5.79
CA THR A 462 12.46 -13.37 4.92
C THR A 462 12.88 -13.02 3.49
N ARG A 463 12.41 -11.88 2.94
CA ARG A 463 12.86 -11.40 1.63
C ARG A 463 14.35 -11.06 1.65
N TYR A 464 14.82 -10.36 2.68
CA TYR A 464 16.23 -10.02 2.84
C TYR A 464 17.12 -11.27 2.83
N THR A 465 16.77 -12.30 3.60
CA THR A 465 17.58 -13.52 3.68
C THR A 465 17.54 -14.32 2.39
N ARG A 466 16.35 -14.56 1.81
CA ARG A 466 16.19 -15.35 0.58
C ARG A 466 16.83 -14.66 -0.63
N LEU A 467 16.53 -13.38 -0.84
CA LEU A 467 17.06 -12.60 -1.95
C LEU A 467 18.56 -12.37 -1.80
N GLY A 468 19.00 -12.00 -0.59
CA GLY A 468 20.42 -11.77 -0.30
C GLY A 468 21.26 -13.03 -0.52
N ALA A 469 20.80 -14.20 -0.07
CA ALA A 469 21.49 -15.46 -0.31
C ALA A 469 21.56 -15.83 -1.81
N ARG A 470 20.42 -15.73 -2.53
CA ARG A 470 20.36 -15.98 -3.97
C ARG A 470 21.30 -15.07 -4.75
N LEU A 471 21.26 -13.77 -4.45
CA LEU A 471 22.14 -12.78 -5.07
C LEU A 471 23.60 -13.05 -4.74
N ALA A 472 23.91 -13.32 -3.47
CA ALA A 472 25.26 -13.63 -3.05
C ALA A 472 25.81 -14.83 -3.83
N ALA A 473 25.03 -15.89 -4.02
CA ALA A 473 25.42 -17.03 -4.87
C ALA A 473 25.75 -16.60 -6.32
N LYS A 474 24.90 -15.77 -6.96
CA LYS A 474 25.18 -15.23 -8.31
C LYS A 474 26.47 -14.41 -8.35
N HIS A 475 26.69 -13.56 -7.34
CA HIS A 475 27.89 -12.74 -7.25
C HIS A 475 29.15 -13.57 -6.95
N ILE A 476 29.06 -14.65 -6.18
CA ILE A 476 30.19 -15.55 -5.90
C ILE A 476 30.72 -16.16 -7.19
N VAL A 477 29.83 -16.61 -8.09
CA VAL A 477 30.22 -17.11 -9.42
C VAL A 477 30.94 -16.02 -10.23
N GLY A 478 30.43 -14.79 -10.22
CA GLY A 478 31.09 -13.65 -10.86
C GLY A 478 32.45 -13.30 -10.26
N ILE A 479 32.59 -13.37 -8.93
CA ILE A 479 33.84 -13.13 -8.20
C ILE A 479 34.86 -14.21 -8.56
N PHE A 480 34.43 -15.47 -8.62
CA PHE A 480 35.29 -16.59 -9.00
C PHE A 480 35.79 -16.45 -10.45
N ALA A 481 34.90 -16.10 -11.39
CA ALA A 481 35.30 -15.82 -12.77
C ALA A 481 36.31 -14.66 -12.86
N ALA A 482 36.07 -13.56 -12.14
CA ALA A 482 37.01 -12.44 -12.05
C ALA A 482 38.34 -12.83 -11.40
N TYR A 483 38.33 -13.72 -10.41
CA TYR A 483 39.53 -14.27 -9.77
C TYR A 483 40.36 -15.09 -10.76
N LEU A 484 39.73 -15.94 -11.58
CA LEU A 484 40.43 -16.71 -12.61
C LEU A 484 41.09 -15.79 -13.65
N THR A 485 40.37 -14.75 -14.10
CA THR A 485 40.92 -13.72 -15.00
C THR A 485 42.10 -12.99 -14.36
N TYR A 486 41.96 -12.58 -13.10
CA TYR A 486 43.06 -11.96 -12.36
C TYR A 486 44.27 -12.90 -12.30
N LYS A 487 44.09 -14.16 -11.90
CA LYS A 487 45.17 -15.14 -11.78
C LYS A 487 45.88 -15.39 -13.12
N GLY A 488 45.15 -15.47 -14.23
CA GLY A 488 45.71 -15.72 -15.56
C GLY A 488 46.48 -14.54 -16.16
N LEU A 489 46.15 -13.31 -15.77
CA LEU A 489 46.80 -12.09 -16.28
C LEU A 489 47.89 -11.55 -15.35
N ARG A 490 47.89 -11.97 -14.08
CA ARG A 490 48.78 -11.42 -13.04
C ARG A 490 50.27 -11.55 -13.38
N SER A 491 50.67 -12.66 -13.99
CA SER A 491 52.06 -12.87 -14.41
C SER A 491 52.54 -11.91 -15.49
N LYS A 492 51.61 -11.34 -16.27
CA LYS A 492 51.93 -10.34 -17.31
C LYS A 492 52.02 -8.94 -16.72
N ASN A 493 51.00 -8.52 -16.00
CA ASN A 493 50.93 -7.19 -15.40
C ASN A 493 49.83 -7.12 -14.32
N GLU A 494 50.18 -6.75 -13.08
CA GLU A 494 49.24 -6.65 -11.94
C GLU A 494 48.12 -5.62 -12.17
N PHE A 495 48.44 -4.47 -12.78
CA PHE A 495 47.45 -3.43 -13.07
C PHE A 495 46.45 -3.90 -14.13
N LEU A 496 46.94 -4.52 -15.21
CA LEU A 496 46.09 -5.09 -16.26
C LEU A 496 45.19 -6.19 -15.68
N ALA A 497 45.74 -7.10 -14.87
CA ALA A 497 45.00 -8.17 -14.24
C ALA A 497 43.88 -7.66 -13.33
N LYS A 498 44.19 -6.66 -12.48
CA LYS A 498 43.21 -6.03 -11.59
C LYS A 498 42.12 -5.31 -12.38
N SER A 499 42.50 -4.52 -13.39
CA SER A 499 41.57 -3.77 -14.23
C SER A 499 40.64 -4.69 -15.02
N ALA A 500 41.16 -5.76 -15.63
CA ALA A 500 40.37 -6.75 -16.35
C ALA A 500 39.37 -7.46 -15.43
N ALA A 501 39.81 -7.91 -14.25
CA ALA A 501 38.94 -8.56 -13.27
C ALA A 501 37.84 -7.61 -12.74
N LEU A 502 38.18 -6.34 -12.50
CA LEU A 502 37.21 -5.33 -12.08
C LEU A 502 36.19 -5.04 -13.18
N LEU A 503 36.62 -4.87 -14.42
CA LEU A 503 35.71 -4.65 -15.57
C LEU A 503 34.77 -5.84 -15.77
N GLN A 504 35.30 -7.07 -15.73
CA GLN A 504 34.49 -8.28 -15.85
C GLN A 504 33.48 -8.41 -14.70
N TYR A 505 33.92 -8.17 -13.47
CA TYR A 505 33.04 -8.26 -12.32
C TYR A 505 31.98 -7.17 -12.32
N THR A 506 32.33 -5.93 -12.68
CA THR A 506 31.36 -4.83 -12.77
C THR A 506 30.31 -5.08 -13.84
N GLY A 507 30.68 -5.65 -15.00
CA GLY A 507 29.74 -6.12 -16.02
C GLY A 507 28.80 -7.19 -15.48
N THR A 508 29.35 -8.23 -14.84
CA THR A 508 28.55 -9.29 -14.20
C THR A 508 27.61 -8.74 -13.12
N SER A 509 28.10 -7.84 -12.27
CA SER A 509 27.35 -7.19 -11.20
C SER A 509 26.16 -6.39 -11.74
N LYS A 510 26.37 -5.60 -12.80
CA LYS A 510 25.29 -4.86 -13.47
C LYS A 510 24.25 -5.79 -14.10
N ALA A 511 24.67 -6.91 -14.68
CA ALA A 511 23.75 -7.91 -15.22
C ALA A 511 22.91 -8.57 -14.11
N ILE A 512 23.53 -8.92 -12.99
CA ILE A 512 22.82 -9.45 -11.80
C ILE A 512 21.83 -8.42 -11.27
N GLU A 513 22.24 -7.16 -11.11
CA GLU A 513 21.36 -6.06 -10.66
C GLU A 513 20.16 -5.88 -11.60
N ALA A 514 20.38 -5.93 -12.92
CA ALA A 514 19.31 -5.82 -13.90
C ALA A 514 18.27 -6.93 -13.76
N SER A 515 18.69 -8.13 -13.36
CA SER A 515 17.83 -9.30 -13.16
C SER A 515 17.03 -9.30 -11.84
N GLU A 516 17.40 -8.49 -10.85
CA GLU A 516 16.96 -8.66 -9.45
C GLU A 516 16.65 -7.32 -8.75
N ARG A 517 15.87 -6.48 -9.43
CA ARG A 517 15.48 -5.17 -8.90
C ARG A 517 14.36 -5.27 -7.86
N ALA A 518 14.35 -4.34 -6.90
CA ALA A 518 13.27 -4.23 -5.94
C ALA A 518 11.94 -3.94 -6.65
N ASP A 519 10.93 -4.78 -6.43
CA ASP A 519 9.58 -4.48 -6.89
C ASP A 519 9.00 -3.30 -6.10
N THR A 520 9.11 -2.13 -6.72
CA THR A 520 8.59 -0.86 -6.23
C THR A 520 7.24 -0.51 -6.82
N ARG A 521 6.59 -1.42 -7.57
CA ARG A 521 5.20 -1.26 -8.01
C ARG A 521 4.26 -1.29 -6.80
N TYR A 522 3.23 -0.46 -6.86
CA TYR A 522 2.16 -0.29 -5.86
C TYR A 522 1.09 0.62 -6.44
N TRP A 523 -0.14 0.53 -5.92
CA TRP A 523 -1.24 1.41 -6.30
C TRP A 523 -0.99 2.83 -5.76
N SER A 524 -0.45 3.68 -6.62
CA SER A 524 0.23 4.90 -6.24
C SER A 524 -0.67 6.11 -6.10
N THR A 525 -1.87 6.06 -6.69
CA THR A 525 -2.89 7.11 -6.55
C THR A 525 -3.80 6.93 -5.33
N LEU A 526 -3.65 5.84 -4.56
CA LEU A 526 -4.38 5.65 -3.29
C LEU A 526 -4.17 6.85 -2.34
N PRO A 527 -5.13 7.14 -1.45
CA PRO A 527 -4.98 8.21 -0.47
C PRO A 527 -3.96 7.86 0.61
N TRP A 528 -3.41 8.89 1.26
CA TRP A 528 -2.62 8.73 2.47
C TRP A 528 -3.47 8.21 3.63
N ASP A 529 -4.65 8.80 3.80
CA ASP A 529 -5.63 8.36 4.78
C ASP A 529 -7.06 8.57 4.30
N LEU A 530 -7.94 7.73 4.83
CA LEU A 530 -9.38 7.73 4.56
C LEU A 530 -10.14 8.07 5.84
N ARG A 531 -11.03 9.04 5.73
CA ARG A 531 -11.81 9.56 6.84
C ARG A 531 -13.28 9.50 6.49
N VAL A 532 -14.09 9.08 7.45
CA VAL A 532 -15.54 8.93 7.26
C VAL A 532 -16.26 9.55 8.43
N LEU A 533 -17.28 10.35 8.15
CA LEU A 533 -18.08 11.03 9.16
C LEU A 533 -19.54 11.03 8.76
N HIS A 534 -20.41 10.62 9.68
CA HIS A 534 -21.85 10.62 9.44
C HIS A 534 -22.52 11.79 10.17
N LEU A 535 -23.42 12.45 9.46
CA LEU A 535 -24.18 13.62 9.91
C LEU A 535 -25.66 13.31 9.87
N SER A 536 -26.39 13.95 10.79
CA SER A 536 -27.85 14.05 10.73
C SER A 536 -28.19 15.51 10.56
N LEU A 537 -28.47 15.90 9.32
CA LEU A 537 -28.81 17.28 8.96
C LEU A 537 -30.31 17.39 8.69
N PRO A 538 -30.99 18.44 9.17
CA PRO A 538 -32.34 18.77 8.71
C PRO A 538 -32.41 18.95 7.19
N VAL A 539 -33.62 18.87 6.63
CA VAL A 539 -33.86 19.24 5.22
C VAL A 539 -33.47 20.71 5.02
N GLY A 540 -32.72 20.99 3.97
CA GLY A 540 -32.22 22.34 3.71
C GLY A 540 -31.00 22.38 2.79
N GLN A 541 -30.53 23.60 2.54
CA GLN A 541 -29.35 23.89 1.72
C GLN A 541 -28.17 24.23 2.62
N TYR A 542 -27.04 23.58 2.37
CA TYR A 542 -25.81 23.74 3.14
C TYR A 542 -24.61 23.93 2.24
N LYS A 543 -23.55 24.53 2.78
CA LYS A 543 -22.21 24.54 2.20
C LYS A 543 -21.25 23.81 3.14
N LEU A 544 -20.45 22.89 2.59
CA LEU A 544 -19.50 22.11 3.36
C LEU A 544 -18.08 22.63 3.16
N LYS A 545 -17.32 22.73 4.25
CA LYS A 545 -15.88 23.05 4.21
C LYS A 545 -15.10 22.09 5.10
N ALA A 546 -13.91 21.69 4.68
CA ALA A 546 -12.98 20.91 5.49
C ALA A 546 -11.74 21.74 5.83
N LEU A 547 -11.48 21.92 7.12
CA LEU A 547 -10.26 22.55 7.62
C LEU A 547 -9.25 21.47 8.01
N VAL A 548 -8.14 21.39 7.28
CA VAL A 548 -7.03 20.50 7.58
C VAL A 548 -5.97 21.28 8.34
N LYS A 549 -5.82 20.99 9.63
CA LYS A 549 -4.87 21.64 10.53
C LYS A 549 -3.65 20.76 10.76
N GLU A 550 -2.47 21.20 10.38
CA GLU A 550 -1.19 20.50 10.55
C GLU A 550 -0.14 21.45 11.14
N GLY A 551 0.12 21.31 12.45
CA GLY A 551 0.93 22.30 13.19
C GLY A 551 0.26 23.67 13.18
N ALA A 552 1.01 24.71 12.81
CA ALA A 552 0.49 26.07 12.63
C ALA A 552 -0.29 26.25 11.32
N ASN A 553 -0.12 25.36 10.34
CA ASN A 553 -0.71 25.50 9.02
C ASN A 553 -2.16 25.01 9.03
N THR A 554 -3.08 25.82 8.49
CA THR A 554 -4.48 25.43 8.26
C THR A 554 -4.81 25.62 6.78
N LYS A 555 -5.11 24.53 6.08
CA LYS A 555 -5.66 24.56 4.72
C LYS A 555 -7.17 24.38 4.77
N SER A 556 -7.91 25.18 4.01
CA SER A 556 -9.37 25.07 3.87
C SER A 556 -9.71 24.51 2.50
N TYR A 557 -10.58 23.50 2.46
CA TYR A 557 -11.09 22.90 1.23
C TYR A 557 -12.60 23.10 1.16
N ASP A 558 -13.09 23.56 0.01
CA ASP A 558 -14.53 23.64 -0.28
C ASP A 558 -15.02 22.26 -0.73
N LEU A 559 -15.97 21.69 0.00
CA LEU A 559 -16.56 20.39 -0.30
C LEU A 559 -17.84 20.53 -1.16
N GLY A 560 -18.21 21.77 -1.49
CA GLY A 560 -19.35 22.07 -2.34
C GLY A 560 -20.65 22.28 -1.57
N ALA A 561 -21.70 22.54 -2.36
CA ALA A 561 -23.06 22.68 -1.87
C ALA A 561 -23.70 21.31 -1.60
N LEU A 562 -24.60 21.27 -0.62
CA LEU A 562 -25.32 20.08 -0.22
C LEU A 562 -26.81 20.40 -0.02
N ALA A 563 -27.64 19.83 -0.89
CA ALA A 563 -29.10 19.87 -0.77
C ALA A 563 -29.61 18.63 -0.04
N VAL A 564 -29.90 18.76 1.25
CA VAL A 564 -30.44 17.66 2.06
C VAL A 564 -31.95 17.56 1.83
N GLN A 565 -32.39 16.41 1.33
CA GLN A 565 -33.79 16.14 1.01
C GLN A 565 -34.41 15.14 2.00
N LYS A 566 -35.74 15.22 2.17
CA LYS A 566 -36.48 14.28 3.03
C LYS A 566 -36.28 12.85 2.52
N ASN A 567 -36.00 11.92 3.43
CA ASN A 567 -35.84 10.48 3.16
C ASN A 567 -34.74 10.10 2.15
N LYS A 568 -33.87 11.01 1.73
CA LYS A 568 -32.70 10.69 0.89
C LYS A 568 -31.44 10.65 1.74
N LYS A 569 -30.67 9.58 1.57
CA LYS A 569 -29.32 9.44 2.13
C LYS A 569 -28.31 9.77 1.04
N GLN A 570 -27.29 10.54 1.39
CA GLN A 570 -26.32 11.08 0.44
C GLN A 570 -24.88 10.83 0.91
N VAL A 571 -23.98 10.64 -0.05
CA VAL A 571 -22.54 10.58 0.13
C VAL A 571 -21.92 11.83 -0.47
N VAL A 572 -21.12 12.52 0.34
CA VAL A 572 -20.22 13.58 -0.10
C VAL A 572 -18.82 12.96 -0.14
N ASN A 573 -18.36 12.63 -1.34
CA ASN A 573 -17.01 12.16 -1.57
C ASN A 573 -16.11 13.33 -1.95
N PHE A 574 -14.98 13.46 -1.26
CA PHE A 574 -14.01 14.52 -1.55
C PHE A 574 -12.58 14.01 -1.42
N ARG A 575 -11.73 14.37 -2.39
CA ARG A 575 -10.30 14.08 -2.41
C ARG A 575 -9.50 15.37 -2.32
N SER A 576 -8.66 15.52 -1.29
CA SER A 576 -7.69 16.62 -1.26
C SER A 576 -6.46 16.25 -2.09
N LEU A 577 -6.27 16.90 -3.23
CA LEU A 577 -5.22 16.55 -4.18
C LEU A 577 -3.87 17.26 -3.92
N ASN A 578 -3.83 18.25 -3.01
CA ASN A 578 -2.63 19.04 -2.61
C ASN A 578 -2.52 19.31 -1.11
#